data_AF-A0A0N1EQE9-F1
#
_entry.id   AF-A0A0N1EQE9-F1
#
_cell.length_a   1.000
_cell.length_b   1.000
_cell.length_c   1.000
_cell.angle_alpha   90.00
_cell.angle_beta   90.00
_cell.angle_gamma   90.00
#
_symmetry.space_group_name_H-M   'P 1'
#
loop_
_entity.id
_entity.type
_entity.pdbx_description
1 polymer ?
#
loop_
_entity_poly.entity_id
_entity_poly.type
_entity_poly.pdbx_seq_one_letter_code
_entity_poly.pdbx_strand_id
1 'polypeptide(L)'
;MGGRLTTAAGTVRRIVSAFAEGGVVIADSWAGRTGEARARFLIPAEWQLAPKGDTLIRLTKGGTEVWLDALEGHFRLAESDSWCRRYMAPEPAHVLDLVPAAGGDRYTSALRLSQKPPGTADRIEILAGPGTFFRSAP
;
A
#
# COMPACT_ATOMS: atom_id res chain seq x y z
N MET A 1 13.15 -1.07 -7.09
CA MET A 1 13.59 -2.42 -6.67
C MET A 1 12.42 -3.38 -6.77
N GLY A 2 12.64 -4.60 -7.26
CA GLY A 2 11.58 -5.62 -7.42
C GLY A 2 11.90 -6.87 -6.61
N GLY A 3 10.87 -7.56 -6.13
CA GLY A 3 10.98 -8.83 -5.41
C GLY A 3 9.88 -9.79 -5.83
N ARG A 4 10.16 -11.10 -5.71
CA ARG A 4 9.19 -12.16 -5.98
C ARG A 4 9.22 -13.17 -4.84
N LEU A 5 8.04 -13.50 -4.32
CA LEU A 5 7.85 -14.57 -3.34
C LEU A 5 6.86 -15.57 -3.91
N THR A 6 7.16 -16.86 -3.79
CA THR A 6 6.28 -17.95 -4.23
C THR A 6 6.04 -18.90 -3.06
N THR A 7 4.78 -19.23 -2.82
CA THR A 7 4.34 -20.18 -1.80
C THR A 7 3.35 -21.17 -2.42
N ALA A 8 2.91 -22.16 -1.65
CA ALA A 8 1.84 -23.07 -2.10
C ALA A 8 0.51 -22.34 -2.39
N ALA A 9 0.27 -21.18 -1.78
CA ALA A 9 -0.94 -20.38 -2.02
C ALA A 9 -0.88 -19.57 -3.33
N GLY A 10 0.32 -19.22 -3.79
CA GLY A 10 0.49 -18.45 -5.02
C GLY A 10 1.84 -17.75 -5.12
N THR A 11 1.96 -16.92 -6.15
CA THR A 11 3.12 -16.04 -6.34
C THR A 11 2.69 -14.59 -6.09
N VAL A 12 3.50 -13.83 -5.35
CA VAL A 12 3.44 -12.37 -5.32
C VAL A 12 4.70 -11.78 -5.94
N ARG A 13 4.52 -10.74 -6.74
CA ARG A 13 5.58 -9.87 -7.24
C ARG A 13 5.35 -8.48 -6.69
N ARG A 14 6.38 -7.89 -6.09
CA ARG A 14 6.38 -6.53 -5.55
C ARG A 14 7.36 -5.66 -6.31
N ILE A 15 6.96 -4.43 -6.59
CA ILE A 15 7.84 -3.37 -7.06
C ILE A 15 7.73 -2.22 -6.08
N VAL A 16 8.88 -1.69 -5.69
CA VAL A 16 9.01 -0.50 -4.86
C VAL A 16 9.83 0.53 -5.63
N SER A 17 9.27 1.72 -5.85
CA SER A 17 9.95 2.81 -6.54
C SER A 17 9.81 4.10 -5.74
N ALA A 18 10.91 4.84 -5.59
CA ALA A 18 10.84 6.24 -5.22
C ALA A 18 10.51 7.09 -6.47
N PHE A 19 9.94 8.27 -6.27
CA PHE A 19 9.68 9.24 -7.34
C PHE A 19 10.25 10.61 -6.98
N ALA A 20 10.50 11.44 -8.01
CA ALA A 20 11.29 12.67 -7.91
C ALA A 20 10.66 13.71 -6.99
N GLU A 21 9.33 13.74 -6.89
CA GLU A 21 8.57 14.70 -6.11
C GLU A 21 8.57 14.43 -4.59
N GLY A 22 9.17 13.30 -4.18
CA GLY A 22 9.31 12.88 -2.79
C GLY A 22 8.22 11.89 -2.38
N GLY A 23 8.62 10.63 -2.22
CA GLY A 23 7.72 9.56 -1.77
C GLY A 23 8.12 8.20 -2.32
N VAL A 24 7.26 7.21 -2.07
CA VAL A 24 7.45 5.83 -2.51
C VAL A 24 6.14 5.29 -3.06
N VAL A 25 6.25 4.46 -4.09
CA VAL A 25 5.15 3.69 -4.63
C VAL A 25 5.47 2.21 -4.47
N ILE A 26 4.50 1.46 -3.96
CA ILE A 26 4.57 0.02 -3.78
C ILE A 26 3.45 -0.58 -4.61
N ALA A 27 3.80 -1.44 -5.57
CA ALA A 27 2.82 -2.17 -6.34
C ALA A 27 3.05 -3.66 -6.23
N ASP A 28 1.95 -4.39 -6.08
CA ASP A 28 1.94 -5.82 -5.91
C ASP A 28 1.04 -6.47 -6.96
N SER A 29 1.47 -7.63 -7.44
CA SER A 29 0.69 -8.51 -8.31
C SER A 29 0.74 -9.92 -7.76
N TRP A 30 -0.43 -10.49 -7.51
CA TRP A 30 -0.61 -11.88 -7.07
C TRP A 30 -1.20 -12.74 -8.18
N ALA A 31 -0.76 -14.00 -8.24
CA ALA A 31 -1.34 -15.05 -9.06
C ALA A 31 -1.47 -16.34 -8.23
N GLY A 32 -2.59 -17.07 -8.36
CA GLY A 32 -2.84 -18.32 -7.62
C GLY A 32 -4.16 -18.32 -6.85
N ARG A 33 -4.23 -19.04 -5.71
CA ARG A 33 -5.40 -19.06 -4.83
C ARG A 33 -5.38 -17.82 -3.95
N THR A 34 -6.10 -16.80 -4.37
CA THR A 34 -5.95 -15.40 -3.91
C THR A 34 -7.14 -14.88 -3.12
N GLY A 35 -8.02 -15.76 -2.62
CA GLY A 35 -9.21 -15.36 -1.85
C GLY A 35 -8.94 -14.48 -0.62
N GLU A 36 -7.68 -14.38 -0.18
CA GLU A 36 -7.24 -13.52 0.91
C GLU A 36 -6.02 -12.64 0.58
N ALA A 37 -5.71 -12.42 -0.70
CA ALA A 37 -4.58 -11.57 -1.08
C ALA A 37 -4.74 -10.18 -0.47
N ARG A 38 -3.74 -9.71 0.28
CA ARG A 38 -3.67 -8.36 0.86
C ARG A 38 -2.23 -7.97 1.15
N ALA A 39 -1.92 -6.69 1.01
CA ALA A 39 -0.69 -6.11 1.55
C ALA A 39 -1.02 -5.45 2.90
N ARG A 40 -0.41 -5.95 3.98
CA ARG A 40 -0.62 -5.41 5.33
C ARG A 40 0.48 -4.44 5.71
N PHE A 41 0.08 -3.31 6.28
CA PHE A 41 0.94 -2.27 6.82
C PHE A 41 0.62 -2.08 8.30
N LEU A 42 1.67 -2.06 9.13
CA LEU A 42 1.58 -1.71 10.55
C LEU A 42 2.03 -0.26 10.70
N ILE A 43 1.11 0.58 11.16
CA ILE A 43 1.37 2.00 11.37
C ILE A 43 1.45 2.22 12.87
N PRO A 44 2.56 2.74 13.42
CA PRO A 44 2.68 2.94 14.87
C PRO A 44 1.50 3.76 15.43
N ALA A 45 0.95 3.35 16.58
CA ALA A 45 -0.30 3.89 17.10
C ALA A 45 -0.26 5.40 17.39
N GLU A 46 0.93 5.98 17.56
CA GLU A 46 1.10 7.41 17.76
C GLU A 46 0.83 8.27 16.51
N TRP A 47 0.65 7.65 15.34
CA TRP A 47 0.13 8.33 14.15
C TRP A 47 -1.39 8.43 14.22
N GLN A 48 -1.92 9.60 13.93
CA GLN A 48 -3.36 9.82 13.77
C GLN A 48 -3.75 9.53 12.32
N LEU A 49 -4.80 8.74 12.13
CA LEU A 49 -5.32 8.36 10.82
C LEU A 49 -6.60 9.17 10.56
N ALA A 50 -6.67 9.80 9.40
CA ALA A 50 -7.87 10.46 8.89
C ALA A 50 -8.19 9.92 7.49
N PRO A 51 -8.94 8.80 7.40
CA PRO A 51 -9.40 8.25 6.13
C PRO A 51 -10.34 9.22 5.40
N LYS A 52 -10.25 9.23 4.08
CA LYS A 52 -11.15 9.93 3.16
C LYS A 52 -11.62 8.89 2.13
N GLY A 53 -12.75 8.26 2.42
CA GLY A 53 -13.17 7.06 1.69
C GLY A 53 -12.27 5.87 2.00
N ASP A 54 -12.19 4.94 1.04
CA ASP A 54 -11.39 3.71 1.12
C ASP A 54 -10.10 3.78 0.29
N THR A 55 -9.81 4.89 -0.40
CA THR A 55 -8.61 5.01 -1.23
C THR A 55 -7.58 6.01 -0.73
N LEU A 56 -7.93 6.87 0.23
CA LEU A 56 -7.04 7.91 0.71
C LEU A 56 -7.01 7.98 2.24
N ILE A 57 -5.83 7.98 2.84
CA ILE A 57 -5.65 8.17 4.28
C ILE A 57 -4.59 9.23 4.51
N ARG A 58 -4.94 10.25 5.29
CA ARG A 58 -3.97 11.19 5.83
C ARG A 58 -3.45 10.68 7.17
N LEU A 59 -2.14 10.64 7.32
CA LEU A 59 -1.43 10.31 8.55
C LEU A 59 -0.77 11.57 9.12
N THR A 60 -0.91 11.81 10.42
CA THR A 60 -0.23 12.92 11.10
C THR A 60 0.47 12.47 12.37
N LYS A 61 1.68 12.99 12.60
CA LYS A 61 2.46 12.78 13.83
C LYS A 61 3.43 13.93 14.06
N GLY A 62 3.28 14.63 15.19
CA GLY A 62 4.26 15.65 15.62
C GLY A 62 4.59 16.71 14.55
N GLY A 63 3.57 17.21 13.84
CA GLY A 63 3.73 18.18 12.74
C GLY A 63 4.18 17.57 11.40
N THR A 64 4.48 16.28 11.34
CA THR A 64 4.71 15.56 10.08
C THR A 64 3.37 15.08 9.52
N GLU A 65 3.16 15.33 8.23
CA GLU A 65 2.01 14.85 7.47
C GLU A 65 2.48 13.91 6.35
N VAL A 66 1.73 12.82 6.18
CA VAL A 66 1.97 11.80 5.15
C VAL A 66 0.63 11.35 4.58
N TRP A 67 0.57 11.11 3.29
CA TRP A 67 -0.60 10.66 2.56
C TRP A 67 -0.36 9.24 2.04
N LEU A 68 -1.33 8.36 2.30
CA LEU A 68 -1.44 7.03 1.73
C LEU A 68 -2.56 7.04 0.71
N ASP A 69 -2.24 6.71 -0.53
CA ASP A 69 -3.17 6.73 -1.66
C ASP A 69 -3.16 5.36 -2.35
N ALA A 70 -4.30 4.68 -2.35
CA ALA A 70 -4.52 3.42 -3.04
C ALA A 70 -4.79 3.72 -4.52
N LEU A 71 -3.74 3.68 -5.33
CA LEU A 71 -3.80 3.84 -6.78
C LEU A 71 -4.48 2.64 -7.46
N GLU A 72 -4.46 1.48 -6.80
CA GLU A 72 -5.19 0.28 -7.20
C GLU A 72 -5.55 -0.53 -5.95
N GLY A 73 -6.79 -1.01 -5.91
CA GLY A 73 -7.37 -1.65 -4.75
C GLY A 73 -7.96 -0.62 -3.79
N HIS A 74 -8.20 -1.03 -2.56
CA HIS A 74 -8.75 -0.16 -1.52
C HIS A 74 -8.20 -0.53 -0.15
N PHE A 75 -8.20 0.45 0.74
CA PHE A 75 -7.86 0.29 2.13
C PHE A 75 -9.00 -0.31 2.92
N ARG A 76 -8.63 -1.20 3.84
CA ARG A 76 -9.47 -1.68 4.92
C ARG A 76 -8.69 -1.54 6.22
N LEU A 77 -9.22 -0.72 7.12
CA LEU A 77 -8.72 -0.69 8.50
C LEU A 77 -9.17 -1.95 9.22
N ALA A 78 -8.22 -2.65 9.83
CA ALA A 78 -8.48 -3.80 10.67
C ALA A 78 -8.29 -3.45 12.14
N GLU A 79 -8.59 -4.39 13.03
CA GLU A 79 -8.34 -4.26 14.46
C GLU A 79 -6.86 -3.96 14.75
N SER A 80 -6.59 -3.23 15.83
CA SER A 80 -5.22 -2.89 16.23
C SER A 80 -4.39 -4.15 16.52
N ASP A 81 -3.10 -4.07 16.19
CA ASP A 81 -2.12 -5.14 16.44
C ASP A 81 -0.86 -4.51 17.04
N SER A 82 0.25 -5.25 17.09
CA SER A 82 1.52 -4.81 17.64
C SER A 82 2.68 -4.99 16.66
N TRP A 83 3.73 -4.20 16.86
CA TRP A 83 4.99 -4.29 16.14
C TRP A 83 6.15 -4.17 17.13
N CYS A 84 7.34 -4.66 16.76
CA CYS A 84 8.51 -4.56 17.62
C CYS A 84 9.61 -3.78 16.89
N ARG A 85 9.92 -2.58 17.36
CA ARG A 85 11.11 -1.83 16.92
C ARG A 85 12.36 -2.26 17.68
N ARG A 86 12.19 -2.73 18.92
CA ARG A 86 13.23 -3.34 19.76
C ARG A 86 12.86 -4.77 20.06
N TYR A 87 13.86 -5.62 20.20
CA TYR A 87 13.66 -7.04 20.50
C TYR A 87 12.80 -7.18 21.76
N MET A 88 11.73 -7.98 21.67
CA MET A 88 10.81 -8.29 22.78
C MET A 88 10.15 -7.07 23.42
N ALA A 89 9.99 -5.96 22.70
CA ALA A 89 9.27 -4.78 23.15
C ALA A 89 8.12 -4.46 22.17
N PRO A 90 6.95 -5.11 22.32
CA PRO A 90 5.81 -4.84 21.47
C PRO A 90 5.27 -3.43 21.73
N GLU A 91 5.02 -2.72 20.65
CA GLU A 91 4.41 -1.39 20.60
C GLU A 91 3.08 -1.49 19.84
N PRO A 92 2.04 -0.75 20.22
CA PRO A 92 0.75 -0.78 19.52
C PRO A 92 0.85 -0.20 18.11
N ALA A 93 0.06 -0.74 17.19
CA ALA A 93 -0.03 -0.30 15.80
C ALA A 93 -1.48 -0.36 15.27
N HIS A 94 -1.81 0.59 14.41
CA HIS A 94 -2.94 0.47 13.50
C HIS A 94 -2.61 -0.57 12.43
N VAL A 95 -3.58 -1.42 12.09
CA VAL A 95 -3.47 -2.36 10.99
C VAL A 95 -4.21 -1.79 9.79
N LEU A 96 -3.46 -1.58 8.71
CA LEU A 96 -4.00 -1.17 7.42
C LEU A 96 -3.76 -2.28 6.41
N ASP A 97 -4.85 -2.88 5.93
CA ASP A 97 -4.81 -3.81 4.80
C ASP A 97 -5.09 -3.04 3.51
N LEU A 98 -4.21 -3.14 2.52
CA LEU A 98 -4.50 -2.79 1.13
C LEU A 98 -5.03 -4.05 0.44
N VAL A 99 -6.33 -4.05 0.18
CA VAL A 99 -7.05 -5.12 -0.50
C VAL A 99 -6.92 -4.90 -2.01
N PRO A 100 -6.37 -5.88 -2.75
CA PRO A 100 -6.14 -5.74 -4.19
C PRO A 100 -7.44 -5.76 -4.98
N ALA A 101 -7.42 -5.09 -6.13
CA ALA A 101 -8.44 -5.25 -7.15
C ALA A 101 -8.30 -6.64 -7.81
N ALA A 102 -9.43 -7.27 -8.12
CA ALA A 102 -9.46 -8.53 -8.85
C ALA A 102 -9.48 -8.26 -10.36
N GLY A 103 -8.56 -8.89 -11.10
CA GLY A 103 -8.44 -8.78 -12.55
C GLY A 103 -8.20 -10.16 -13.17
N GLY A 104 -9.29 -10.88 -13.45
CA GLY A 104 -9.23 -12.23 -14.03
C GLY A 104 -8.57 -13.24 -13.09
N ASP A 105 -7.43 -13.80 -13.49
CA ASP A 105 -6.63 -14.76 -12.72
C ASP A 105 -5.61 -14.09 -11.79
N ARG A 106 -5.61 -12.75 -11.73
CA ARG A 106 -4.64 -11.95 -10.98
C ARG A 106 -5.32 -10.96 -10.07
N TYR A 107 -4.56 -10.58 -9.05
CA TYR A 107 -4.95 -9.55 -8.09
C TYR A 107 -3.85 -8.50 -8.08
N THR A 108 -4.22 -7.24 -8.10
CA THR A 108 -3.28 -6.12 -8.19
C THR A 108 -3.58 -5.08 -7.14
N SER A 109 -2.53 -4.50 -6.55
CA SER A 109 -2.67 -3.33 -5.69
C SER A 109 -1.52 -2.37 -5.91
N ALA A 110 -1.77 -1.09 -5.69
CA ALA A 110 -0.75 -0.07 -5.76
C ALA A 110 -1.01 0.98 -4.69
N LEU A 111 0.03 1.30 -3.94
CA LEU A 111 0.06 2.28 -2.86
C LEU A 111 1.06 3.37 -3.20
N ARG A 112 0.64 4.62 -3.11
CA ARG A 112 1.54 5.78 -3.01
C ARG A 112 1.61 6.26 -1.57
N LEU A 113 2.84 6.54 -1.14
CA LEU A 113 3.20 7.19 0.12
C LEU A 113 3.90 8.52 -0.22
N SER A 114 3.36 9.66 0.22
CA SER A 114 3.94 10.98 -0.05
C SER A 114 3.76 11.96 1.10
N GLN A 115 4.63 12.96 1.21
CA GLN A 115 4.42 14.08 2.15
C GLN A 115 3.53 15.18 1.58
N LYS A 116 3.23 15.11 0.28
CA LYS A 116 2.31 16.01 -0.41
C LYS A 116 0.95 15.33 -0.59
N PRO A 117 -0.15 16.07 -0.49
CA PRO A 117 -1.46 15.53 -0.85
C PRO A 117 -1.48 15.10 -2.32
N PRO A 118 -2.34 14.14 -2.70
CA PRO A 118 -2.60 13.82 -4.09
C PRO A 118 -2.91 15.07 -4.92
N GLY A 119 -2.10 15.36 -5.94
CA GLY A 119 -2.45 16.30 -6.99
C GLY A 119 -3.26 15.63 -8.09
N THR A 120 -4.18 16.36 -8.72
CA THR A 120 -5.00 15.90 -9.87
C THR A 120 -4.18 15.58 -11.13
N ALA A 121 -2.88 15.88 -11.14
CA ALA A 121 -1.96 15.67 -12.27
C ALA A 121 -0.82 14.67 -11.97
N ASP A 122 -0.81 14.02 -10.80
CA ASP A 122 0.26 13.09 -10.44
C ASP A 122 0.08 11.75 -11.18
N ARG A 123 0.70 11.63 -12.35
CA ARG A 123 0.71 10.40 -13.15
C ARG A 123 1.87 9.53 -12.74
N ILE A 124 1.59 8.41 -12.08
CA ILE A 124 2.60 7.42 -11.70
C ILE A 124 2.45 6.21 -12.62
N GLU A 125 3.42 6.04 -13.52
CA GLU A 125 3.50 4.85 -14.35
C GLU A 125 4.45 3.85 -13.69
N ILE A 126 3.88 2.80 -13.11
CA ILE A 126 4.66 1.66 -12.66
C ILE A 126 4.56 0.60 -13.75
N LEU A 127 5.67 0.37 -14.45
CA LEU A 127 5.80 -0.75 -15.37
C LEU A 127 5.95 -2.04 -14.54
N ALA A 128 4.81 -2.60 -14.09
CA ALA A 128 4.80 -3.83 -13.29
C ALA A 128 4.90 -5.13 -14.12
N GLY A 129 5.27 -4.99 -15.39
CA GLY A 129 5.32 -6.04 -16.40
C GLY A 129 4.50 -5.66 -17.64
N PRO A 130 4.50 -6.50 -18.70
CA PRO A 130 3.71 -6.22 -19.89
C PRO A 130 2.22 -6.11 -19.53
N GLY A 131 1.64 -4.93 -19.75
CA GLY A 131 0.20 -4.69 -19.67
C GLY A 131 -0.36 -4.20 -18.34
N THR A 132 0.45 -3.97 -17.30
CA THR A 132 -0.05 -3.42 -16.02
C THR A 132 0.30 -1.93 -15.93
N PHE A 133 -0.72 -1.09 -16.06
CA PHE A 133 -0.62 0.36 -15.92
C PHE A 133 -1.52 0.80 -14.78
N PHE A 134 -0.96 1.44 -13.76
CA PHE A 134 -1.77 2.14 -12.76
C PHE A 134 -1.99 3.56 -13.27
N ARG A 135 -3.24 3.99 -13.33
CA ARG A 135 -3.61 5.36 -13.65
C ARG A 135 -4.34 5.92 -12.44
N SER A 136 -3.86 7.04 -11.91
CA SER A 136 -4.73 7.94 -11.16
C SER A 136 -5.65 8.62 -12.19
N ALA A 137 -6.96 8.51 -11.99
CA ALA A 137 -7.96 9.24 -12.77
C ALA A 137 -8.16 10.64 -12.14
N PRO A 138 -8.61 11.64 -12.92
CA PRO A 138 -8.82 13.01 -12.47
C PRO A 138 -9.93 13.15 -11.41
#